data_AF-A0A7Z9QG19-F1
#
_entry.id   AF-A0A7Z9QG19-F1
#
_cell.length_a   1.000
_cell.length_b   1.000
_cell.length_c   1.000
_cell.angle_alpha   90.00
_cell.angle_beta   90.00
_cell.angle_gamma   90.00
#
_symmetry.space_group_name_H-M   'P 1'
#
loop_
_entity.id
_entity.type
_entity.pdbx_description
1 polymer ?
#
loop_
_entity_poly.entity_id
_entity_poly.type
_entity_poly.pdbx_seq_one_letter_code
_entity_poly.pdbx_strand_id
1 'polypeptide(L)'
;MFTYVETGLLISILGSTTYANILKKNYIAFAVEHAAISSAGKNHKYWVDIGNFKTIEDYNDEHLRNREMDDIYDANLRWSWDWDEDSNRNAFEQKRILSDQMKQVATFGAGAIVLNHMVSAIDALYLMRIGSKKKLSVQPWVPSEMVGVGYSFTVHF
;
A
#
# COMPACT_ATOMS: atom_id res chain seq x y z
N MET A 1 -20.48 -12.71 -0.82
CA MET A 1 -19.12 -13.25 -0.58
C MET A 1 -18.06 -12.30 -1.12
N PHE A 2 -18.07 -11.99 -2.42
CA PHE A 2 -17.10 -11.08 -3.06
C PHE A 2 -17.03 -9.68 -2.41
N THR A 3 -18.15 -9.15 -1.92
CA THR A 3 -18.21 -7.86 -1.19
C THR A 3 -17.47 -7.88 0.15
N TYR A 4 -17.52 -9.00 0.88
CA TYR A 4 -16.80 -9.15 2.15
C TYR A 4 -15.28 -9.25 1.91
N VAL A 5 -14.88 -10.01 0.88
CA VAL A 5 -13.47 -10.12 0.46
C VAL A 5 -12.96 -8.75 0.03
N GLU A 6 -13.72 -8.03 -0.79
CA GLU A 6 -13.37 -6.68 -1.24
C GLU A 6 -13.21 -5.70 -0.09
N THR A 7 -14.12 -5.72 0.88
CA THR A 7 -14.01 -4.89 2.09
C THR A 7 -12.72 -5.21 2.87
N GLY A 8 -12.41 -6.51 3.04
CA GLY A 8 -11.18 -6.94 3.69
C GLY A 8 -9.92 -6.49 2.94
N LEU A 9 -9.91 -6.58 1.61
CA LEU A 9 -8.83 -6.10 0.75
C LEU A 9 -8.64 -4.59 0.89
N LEU A 10 -9.72 -3.81 0.87
CA LEU A 10 -9.66 -2.36 1.05
C LEU A 10 -9.09 -1.98 2.41
N ILE A 11 -9.54 -2.64 3.48
CA ILE A 11 -9.01 -2.44 4.84
C ILE A 11 -7.51 -2.78 4.87
N SER A 12 -7.10 -3.90 4.26
CA SER A 12 -5.70 -4.30 4.20
C SER A 12 -4.84 -3.28 3.45
N ILE A 13 -5.29 -2.78 2.30
CA ILE A 13 -4.58 -1.76 1.52
C ILE A 13 -4.42 -0.48 2.34
N LEU A 14 -5.50 -0.01 2.97
CA LEU A 14 -5.49 1.19 3.81
C LEU A 14 -4.55 1.03 5.00
N GLY A 15 -4.62 -0.12 5.69
CA GLY A 15 -3.79 -0.45 6.84
C GLY A 15 -2.31 -0.50 6.46
N SER A 16 -1.96 -1.27 5.42
CA SER A 16 -0.58 -1.41 4.96
C SER A 16 0.00 -0.10 4.44
N THR A 17 -0.77 0.70 3.71
CA THR A 17 -0.34 2.03 3.23
C THR A 17 -0.09 2.98 4.40
N THR A 18 -0.99 3.01 5.37
CA THR A 18 -0.85 3.84 6.57
C THR A 18 0.36 3.44 7.38
N TYR A 19 0.53 2.13 7.61
CA TYR A 19 1.64 1.60 8.37
C TYR A 19 2.99 1.81 7.67
N ALA A 20 3.06 1.64 6.35
CA ALA A 20 4.25 1.97 5.55
C ALA A 20 4.66 3.44 5.72
N ASN A 21 3.69 4.36 5.72
CA ASN A 21 3.97 5.79 5.91
C ASN A 21 4.44 6.13 7.33
N ILE A 22 3.92 5.44 8.35
CA ILE A 22 4.40 5.56 9.73
C ILE A 22 5.85 5.06 9.83
N LEU A 23 6.13 3.85 9.32
CA LEU A 23 7.47 3.30 9.28
C LEU A 23 8.44 4.22 8.54
N LYS A 24 8.01 4.83 7.43
CA LYS A 24 8.78 5.82 6.69
C LYS A 24 9.17 7.02 7.53
N LYS A 25 8.22 7.63 8.23
CA LYS A 25 8.52 8.76 9.12
C LYS A 25 9.48 8.35 10.23
N ASN A 26 9.28 7.16 10.79
CA ASN A 26 10.09 6.65 11.89
C ASN A 26 11.54 6.37 11.48
N TYR A 27 11.77 5.68 10.35
CA TYR A 27 13.15 5.43 9.91
C TYR A 27 13.85 6.72 9.50
N ILE A 28 13.13 7.70 8.93
CA ILE A 28 13.73 9.00 8.57
C ILE A 28 14.16 9.75 9.83
N ALA A 29 13.28 9.83 10.84
CA ALA A 29 13.61 10.49 12.11
C ALA A 29 14.79 9.79 12.80
N PHE A 30 14.80 8.46 12.80
CA PHE A 30 15.89 7.66 13.35
C PHE A 30 17.24 7.93 12.65
N ALA A 31 17.25 8.02 11.32
CA ALA A 31 18.46 8.35 10.57
C ALA A 31 18.95 9.79 10.81
N VAL A 32 18.04 10.76 11.00
CA VAL A 32 18.42 12.13 11.37
C VAL A 32 19.16 12.15 12.71
N GLU A 33 18.71 11.34 13.66
CA GLU A 33 19.31 11.24 15.00
C GLU A 33 20.67 10.53 14.98
N HIS A 34 20.77 9.41 14.27
CA HIS A 34 21.93 8.51 14.35
C HIS A 34 22.94 8.62 13.21
N ALA A 35 22.62 9.35 12.13
CA ALA A 35 23.49 9.47 10.96
C ALA A 35 23.83 10.92 10.57
N ALA A 36 23.47 11.90 11.41
CA ALA A 36 23.69 13.33 11.18
C ALA A 36 23.12 13.86 9.83
N ILE A 37 22.00 13.28 9.38
CA ILE A 37 21.41 13.54 8.05
C ILE A 37 20.43 14.72 8.06
N SER A 38 20.43 15.50 6.98
CA SER A 38 19.31 16.40 6.68
C SER A 38 18.14 15.66 6.01
N SER A 39 16.96 15.63 6.65
CA SER A 39 15.78 14.90 6.14
C SER A 39 15.14 15.50 4.88
N ALA A 40 15.45 16.75 4.53
CA ALA A 40 14.75 17.47 3.47
C ALA A 40 15.28 17.12 2.06
N GLY A 41 14.36 17.01 1.10
CA GLY A 41 14.67 16.91 -0.33
C GLY A 41 15.35 15.61 -0.76
N LYS A 42 15.20 14.53 0.01
CA LYS A 42 15.77 13.21 -0.28
C LYS A 42 14.79 12.32 -1.04
N ASN A 43 15.27 11.72 -2.13
CA ASN A 43 14.49 10.73 -2.89
C ASN A 43 14.59 9.35 -2.22
N HIS A 44 13.91 8.34 -2.79
CA HIS A 44 13.93 6.98 -2.22
C HIS A 44 15.32 6.32 -2.31
N LYS A 45 16.04 6.50 -3.42
CA LYS A 45 17.39 5.95 -3.63
C LYS A 45 18.35 6.41 -2.53
N TYR A 46 18.35 7.68 -2.16
CA TYR A 46 19.15 8.18 -1.04
C TYR A 46 18.92 7.38 0.25
N TRP A 47 17.66 7.13 0.62
CA TRP A 47 17.35 6.34 1.82
C TRP A 47 17.79 4.88 1.72
N VAL A 48 17.89 4.33 0.51
CA VAL A 48 18.46 2.99 0.27
C VAL A 48 19.98 3.04 0.44
N ASP A 49 20.63 4.01 -0.19
CA ASP A 49 22.08 4.14 -0.22
C ASP A 49 22.67 4.34 1.18
N ILE A 50 22.08 5.20 2.01
CA ILE A 50 22.54 5.38 3.40
C ILE A 50 22.37 4.10 4.22
N GLY A 51 21.43 3.22 3.89
CA GLY A 51 21.26 1.94 4.59
C GLY A 51 22.39 0.95 4.26
N ASN A 52 23.02 1.11 3.09
CA ASN A 52 24.05 0.19 2.59
C ASN A 52 25.47 0.56 3.03
N PHE A 53 25.73 1.83 3.35
CA PHE A 53 27.08 2.34 3.64
C PHE A 53 27.13 3.09 4.97
N LYS A 54 28.26 2.95 5.69
CA LYS A 54 28.44 3.64 6.98
C LYS A 54 28.58 5.15 6.81
N THR A 55 29.35 5.59 5.82
CA THR A 55 29.55 7.02 5.53
C THR A 55 29.36 7.33 4.05
N ILE A 56 29.23 8.62 3.74
CA ILE A 56 29.20 9.11 2.35
C ILE A 56 30.53 8.86 1.62
N GLU A 57 31.65 8.90 2.32
CA GLU A 57 32.97 8.60 1.76
C GLU A 57 33.06 7.14 1.32
N ASP A 58 32.58 6.20 2.14
CA ASP A 58 32.56 4.77 1.78
C ASP A 58 31.76 4.53 0.48
N TYR A 59 30.59 5.18 0.36
CA TYR A 59 29.75 5.13 -0.83
C TYR A 59 30.45 5.74 -2.05
N ASN A 60 30.93 6.99 -1.92
CA ASN A 60 31.55 7.70 -3.03
C ASN A 60 32.81 6.99 -3.50
N ASP A 61 33.67 6.52 -2.59
CA ASP A 61 34.89 5.81 -2.92
C ASP A 61 34.60 4.50 -3.66
N GLU A 62 33.52 3.78 -3.34
CA GLU A 62 33.09 2.61 -4.10
C GLU A 62 32.67 2.96 -5.53
N HIS A 63 31.81 3.97 -5.69
CA HIS A 63 31.33 4.40 -7.01
C HIS A 63 32.47 4.95 -7.87
N LEU A 64 33.42 5.69 -7.27
CA LEU A 64 34.62 6.18 -7.95
C LEU A 64 35.52 5.03 -8.42
N ARG A 65 35.71 3.98 -7.60
CA ARG A 65 36.44 2.75 -8.00
C ARG A 65 35.76 2.05 -9.18
N ASN A 66 34.42 2.07 -9.20
CA ASN A 66 33.60 1.46 -10.26
C ASN A 66 33.41 2.37 -11.48
N ARG A 67 33.94 3.59 -11.46
CA ARG A 67 33.81 4.62 -12.52
C ARG A 67 32.37 5.12 -12.72
N GLU A 68 31.57 5.08 -11.66
CA GLU A 68 30.18 5.54 -11.62
C GLU A 68 30.11 7.02 -11.19
N MET A 69 30.74 7.89 -11.98
CA MET A 69 30.91 9.31 -11.65
C MET A 69 29.59 10.10 -11.57
N ASP A 70 28.54 9.60 -12.21
CA ASP A 70 27.21 10.21 -12.22
C ASP A 70 26.35 9.82 -11.01
N ASP A 71 26.82 8.88 -10.18
CA ASP A 71 26.08 8.35 -9.01
C ASP A 71 26.86 8.55 -7.70
N ILE A 72 27.43 9.74 -7.53
CA ILE A 72 28.09 10.19 -6.29
C ILE A 72 27.28 11.29 -5.61
N TYR A 73 27.43 11.42 -4.29
CA TYR A 73 26.82 12.51 -3.52
C TYR A 73 27.84 13.59 -3.18
N ASP A 74 27.40 14.86 -3.20
CA ASP A 74 28.23 15.97 -2.72
C ASP A 74 28.49 15.85 -1.21
N ALA A 75 29.75 15.94 -0.79
CA ALA A 75 30.14 15.93 0.64
C ALA A 75 29.82 17.26 1.35
N ASN A 76 28.54 17.63 1.41
CA ASN A 76 28.04 18.81 2.10
C ASN A 76 26.97 18.42 3.14
N LEU A 77 26.66 19.33 4.07
CA LEU A 77 25.68 19.12 5.14
C LEU A 77 24.28 18.71 4.66
N ARG A 78 23.96 18.93 3.38
CA ARG A 78 22.69 18.52 2.80
C ARG A 78 22.69 17.03 2.48
N TRP A 79 23.78 16.46 1.97
CA TRP A 79 23.78 15.07 1.46
C TRP A 79 24.65 14.11 2.27
N SER A 80 25.63 14.59 3.02
CA SER A 80 26.48 13.76 3.88
C SER A 80 25.67 12.99 4.94
N TRP A 81 26.17 11.80 5.25
CA TRP A 81 25.75 10.99 6.39
C TRP A 81 26.98 10.31 7.00
N ASP A 82 26.90 10.03 8.29
CA ASP A 82 27.88 9.25 9.03
C ASP A 82 27.15 8.53 10.17
N TRP A 83 26.95 7.22 10.02
CA TRP A 83 26.29 6.40 11.04
C TRP A 83 27.18 6.24 12.28
N ASP A 84 26.64 6.59 13.44
CA ASP A 84 27.29 6.43 14.73
C ASP A 84 27.72 4.97 14.99
N GLU A 85 26.79 4.03 14.83
CA GLU A 85 26.97 2.60 14.99
C GLU A 85 26.36 1.81 13.82
N ASP A 86 27.01 0.71 13.46
CA ASP A 86 26.48 -0.21 12.44
C ASP A 86 25.15 -0.86 12.88
N SER A 87 24.97 -1.05 14.20
CA SER A 87 23.72 -1.53 14.81
C SER A 87 22.53 -0.62 14.45
N ASN A 88 22.72 0.70 14.51
CA ASN A 88 21.72 1.70 14.18
C ASN A 88 21.43 1.72 12.68
N ARG A 89 22.47 1.67 11.84
CA ARG A 89 22.31 1.52 10.38
C ARG A 89 21.47 0.29 10.02
N ASN A 90 21.77 -0.86 10.63
CA ASN A 90 21.02 -2.09 10.41
C ASN A 90 19.57 -1.99 10.91
N ALA A 91 19.33 -1.35 12.06
CA ALA A 91 17.99 -1.12 12.58
C ALA A 91 17.16 -0.17 11.69
N PHE A 92 17.79 0.87 11.14
CA PHE A 92 17.22 1.73 10.12
C PHE A 92 16.82 0.93 8.88
N GLU A 93 17.74 0.12 8.36
CA GLU A 93 17.56 -0.61 7.12
C GLU A 93 16.41 -1.63 7.23
N GLN A 94 16.32 -2.33 8.36
CA GLN A 94 15.19 -3.22 8.65
C GLN A 94 13.84 -2.48 8.63
N LYS A 95 13.75 -1.29 9.26
CA LYS A 95 12.53 -0.48 9.27
C LYS A 95 12.19 0.05 7.87
N ARG A 96 13.21 0.42 7.08
CA ARG A 96 13.05 0.89 5.71
C ARG A 96 12.52 -0.22 4.80
N ILE A 97 13.15 -1.39 4.82
CA ILE A 97 12.72 -2.58 4.08
C ILE A 97 11.28 -2.94 4.46
N LEU A 98 10.94 -2.95 5.75
CA LEU A 98 9.58 -3.23 6.19
C LEU A 98 8.57 -2.21 5.65
N SER A 99 8.91 -0.91 5.64
CA SER A 99 8.07 0.13 5.01
C SER A 99 7.80 -0.20 3.54
N ASP A 100 8.83 -0.59 2.80
CA ASP A 100 8.70 -0.85 1.36
C ASP A 100 7.93 -2.15 1.09
N GLN A 101 8.13 -3.18 1.92
CA GLN A 101 7.30 -4.40 1.90
C GLN A 101 5.82 -4.07 2.16
N MET A 102 5.50 -3.19 3.11
CA MET A 102 4.12 -2.79 3.39
C MET A 102 3.50 -2.01 2.22
N LYS A 103 4.27 -1.19 1.50
CA LYS A 103 3.79 -0.59 0.23
C LYS A 103 3.54 -1.65 -0.83
N GLN A 104 4.42 -2.64 -0.95
CA GLN A 104 4.22 -3.74 -1.89
C GLN A 104 2.95 -4.54 -1.56
N VAL A 105 2.68 -4.82 -0.28
CA VAL A 105 1.43 -5.46 0.17
C VAL A 105 0.21 -4.67 -0.28
N ALA A 106 0.23 -3.34 -0.15
CA ALA A 106 -0.86 -2.49 -0.65
C ALA A 106 -1.02 -2.58 -2.18
N THR A 107 0.09 -2.58 -2.92
CA THR A 107 0.07 -2.76 -4.39
C THR A 107 -0.49 -4.12 -4.80
N PHE A 108 -0.07 -5.21 -4.15
CA PHE A 108 -0.62 -6.54 -4.37
C PHE A 108 -2.11 -6.61 -4.00
N GLY A 109 -2.52 -5.92 -2.93
CA GLY A 109 -3.92 -5.78 -2.56
C GLY A 109 -4.77 -5.16 -3.67
N ALA A 110 -4.28 -4.13 -4.34
CA ALA A 110 -4.97 -3.54 -5.50
C ALA A 110 -5.11 -4.55 -6.64
N GLY A 111 -4.07 -5.34 -6.92
CA GLY A 111 -4.15 -6.45 -7.89
C GLY A 111 -5.17 -7.52 -7.47
N ALA A 112 -5.25 -7.85 -6.18
CA ALA A 112 -6.21 -8.81 -5.65
C ALA A 112 -7.67 -8.33 -5.79
N ILE A 113 -7.93 -7.02 -5.71
CA ILE A 113 -9.27 -6.44 -6.00
C ILE A 113 -9.65 -6.72 -7.46
N VAL A 114 -8.75 -6.49 -8.41
CA VAL A 114 -8.99 -6.78 -9.83
C VAL A 114 -9.30 -8.27 -10.04
N LEU A 115 -8.53 -9.16 -9.42
CA LEU A 115 -8.79 -10.60 -9.46
C LEU A 115 -10.17 -10.95 -8.87
N ASN A 116 -10.53 -10.36 -7.72
CA ASN A 116 -11.82 -10.56 -7.08
C ASN A 116 -12.98 -10.14 -8.00
N HIS A 117 -12.85 -9.02 -8.72
CA HIS A 117 -13.83 -8.59 -9.71
C HIS A 117 -13.94 -9.54 -10.89
N MET A 118 -12.83 -10.05 -11.42
CA MET A 118 -12.85 -11.01 -12.52
C MET A 118 -13.57 -12.31 -12.13
N VAL A 119 -13.24 -12.87 -10.96
CA VAL A 119 -13.91 -14.09 -10.47
C VAL A 119 -15.39 -13.83 -10.22
N SER A 120 -15.75 -12.68 -9.63
CA SER A 120 -17.14 -12.29 -9.42
C SER A 120 -17.92 -12.15 -10.73
N ALA A 121 -17.29 -11.63 -11.79
CA ALA A 121 -17.93 -11.49 -13.10
C ALA A 121 -18.17 -12.86 -13.75
N ILE A 122 -17.20 -13.77 -13.67
CA ILE A 122 -17.34 -15.16 -14.17
C ILE A 122 -18.48 -15.87 -13.44
N ASP A 123 -18.54 -15.77 -12.12
CA ASP A 123 -19.61 -16.37 -11.30
C ASP A 123 -20.99 -15.81 -11.67
N ALA A 124 -21.10 -14.49 -11.81
CA ALA A 124 -22.34 -13.84 -12.24
C ALA A 124 -22.80 -14.32 -13.63
N LEU A 125 -21.89 -14.41 -14.61
CA LEU A 125 -22.18 -14.92 -15.95
C LEU A 125 -22.59 -16.40 -15.92
N TYR A 126 -21.94 -17.20 -15.08
CA TYR A 126 -22.28 -18.60 -14.88
C TYR A 126 -23.70 -18.75 -14.32
N LEU A 127 -24.04 -18.01 -13.26
CA LEU A 127 -25.38 -17.98 -12.66
C LEU A 127 -26.45 -17.52 -13.66
N MET A 128 -26.14 -16.51 -14.49
CA MET A 128 -27.03 -16.08 -15.58
C MET A 128 -27.27 -17.18 -16.62
N ARG A 129 -26.24 -17.96 -16.94
CA ARG A 129 -26.32 -19.06 -17.91
C ARG A 129 -27.13 -20.25 -17.40
N ILE A 130 -26.92 -20.67 -16.14
CA ILE A 130 -27.57 -21.87 -15.60
C ILE A 130 -28.99 -21.62 -15.08
N GLY A 131 -29.41 -20.36 -14.96
CA GLY A 131 -30.81 -20.01 -14.79
C GLY A 131 -31.37 -20.27 -13.39
N SER A 132 -31.41 -19.22 -12.59
CA SER A 132 -32.51 -18.98 -11.66
C SER A 132 -32.89 -17.50 -11.76
N LYS A 133 -33.76 -17.18 -12.72
CA LYS A 133 -34.37 -15.85 -12.80
C LYS A 133 -35.36 -15.71 -11.64
N LYS A 134 -34.87 -15.47 -10.43
CA LYS A 134 -35.72 -15.04 -9.32
C LYS A 134 -36.26 -13.66 -9.67
N LYS A 135 -37.53 -13.63 -10.06
CA LYS A 135 -38.20 -12.39 -10.46
C LYS A 135 -38.76 -11.76 -9.18
N LEU A 136 -38.11 -10.70 -8.71
CA LEU A 136 -38.67 -9.86 -7.65
C LEU A 136 -39.69 -8.92 -8.31
N SER A 137 -40.97 -9.11 -7.98
CA SER A 137 -42.04 -8.22 -8.41
C SER A 137 -42.40 -7.30 -7.23
N VAL A 138 -42.30 -5.99 -7.45
CA VAL A 138 -42.79 -4.99 -6.51
C VAL A 138 -44.07 -4.43 -7.09
N GLN A 139 -45.18 -4.64 -6.39
CA GLN A 139 -46.49 -4.14 -6.81
C GLN A 139 -47.01 -3.17 -5.74
N PRO A 140 -47.60 -2.02 -6.14
CA PRO A 140 -48.29 -1.16 -5.19
C PRO A 140 -49.48 -1.94 -4.61
N TRP A 141 -49.57 -1.98 -3.29
CA TRP A 141 -50.72 -2.54 -2.61
C TRP A 141 -51.68 -1.40 -2.28
N VAL A 142 -52.85 -1.42 -2.93
CA VAL A 142 -53.92 -0.43 -2.76
C VAL A 142 -55.16 -1.16 -2.22
N PRO A 143 -55.53 -0.99 -0.94
CA PRO A 143 -56.76 -1.55 -0.38
C PRO A 143 -58.00 -0.82 -0.91
N SER A 144 -59.10 -1.55 -1.11
CA SER A 144 -60.33 -1.04 -1.73
C SER A 144 -61.19 -0.15 -0.83
N GLU A 145 -60.97 -0.15 0.49
CA GLU A 145 -61.91 0.49 1.44
C GLU A 145 -61.31 1.48 2.46
N MET A 146 -60.00 1.72 2.53
CA MET A 146 -59.46 2.79 3.39
C MET A 146 -58.15 3.41 2.87
N VAL A 147 -57.97 4.68 3.22
CA VAL A 147 -56.84 5.55 2.89
C VAL A 147 -55.52 4.97 3.43
N GLY A 148 -54.70 4.44 2.53
CA GLY A 148 -53.33 4.01 2.80
C GLY A 148 -52.69 3.41 1.54
N VAL A 149 -51.44 3.79 1.24
CA VAL A 149 -50.67 3.21 0.13
C VAL A 149 -49.51 2.41 0.72
N GLY A 150 -49.39 1.14 0.33
CA GLY A 150 -48.30 0.27 0.75
C GLY A 150 -47.58 -0.39 -0.43
N TYR A 151 -46.52 -1.12 -0.14
CA TYR A 151 -45.79 -1.93 -1.14
C TYR A 151 -45.90 -3.41 -0.80
N SER A 152 -46.21 -4.22 -1.80
CA SER A 152 -46.15 -5.68 -1.75
C SER A 152 -44.88 -6.17 -2.43
N PHE A 153 -44.12 -7.03 -1.73
CA PHE A 153 -42.95 -7.72 -2.28
C PHE A 153 -43.31 -9.17 -2.51
N THR A 154 -43.44 -9.58 -3.78
CA THR A 154 -43.67 -10.98 -4.15
C THR A 154 -42.42 -11.56 -4.79
N VAL A 155 -41.89 -12.63 -4.20
CA VAL A 155 -40.74 -13.37 -4.74
C VAL A 155 -41.25 -14.62 -5.43
N HIS A 156 -41.03 -14.74 -6.74
CA HIS A 156 -41.33 -15.95 -7.50
C HIS A 156 -40.09 -16.85 -7.53
N PHE A 157 -40.25 -18.09 -7.05
CA PHE A 157 -39.23 -19.14 -7.03
C PHE A 157 -39.33 -20.01 -8.28
#